data_AF-A0A370LT14-F1
#
_entry.id   AF-A0A370LT14-F1
#
_cell.length_a   1.000
_cell.length_b   1.000
_cell.length_c   1.000
_cell.angle_alpha   90.00
_cell.angle_beta   90.00
_cell.angle_gamma   90.00
#
_symmetry.space_group_name_H-M   'P 1'
#
loop_
_entity.id
_entity.type
_entity.pdbx_description
1 polymer ?
#
loop_
_entity_poly.entity_id
_entity_poly.type
_entity_poly.pdbx_seq_one_letter_code
_entity_poly.pdbx_strand_id
1 'polypeptide(L)'
;MGDKPKKWTDTYPQGTAEGNEECRFFKALARNKDYKWRSVSALSKESGLSLQRVEEILNKYYKKNMVFMNPKGEEQWGYWERIPQSIWDVNSKKSIARDDQDARIENSKS
;
A
#
# COMPACT_ATOMS: atom_id res chain seq x y z
N MET A 1 11.23 12.90 15.33
CA MET A 1 10.87 13.18 13.92
C MET A 1 10.99 11.88 13.18
N GLY A 2 9.87 11.24 12.82
CA GLY A 2 9.89 9.97 12.12
C GLY A 2 10.39 10.17 10.69
N ASP A 3 11.33 9.33 10.26
CA ASP A 3 11.89 9.35 8.90
C ASP A 3 10.75 9.22 7.88
N LYS A 4 10.73 10.08 6.85
CA LYS A 4 9.68 10.06 5.82
C LYS A 4 9.80 8.74 5.06
N PRO A 5 8.68 8.04 4.75
CA PRO A 5 8.73 6.82 3.94
C PRO A 5 9.43 7.08 2.61
N LYS A 6 10.16 6.09 2.09
CA LYS A 6 10.79 6.21 0.78
C LYS A 6 9.74 6.47 -0.30
N LYS A 7 10.12 7.24 -1.32
CA LYS A 7 9.25 7.45 -2.48
C LYS A 7 9.19 6.18 -3.32
N TRP A 8 8.04 5.92 -3.93
CA TRP A 8 7.91 4.76 -4.81
C TRP A 8 8.95 4.76 -5.93
N THR A 9 9.27 5.93 -6.50
CA THR A 9 10.33 6.12 -7.51
C THR A 9 11.73 5.68 -7.07
N ASP A 10 11.99 5.59 -5.76
CA ASP A 10 13.27 5.17 -5.17
C ASP A 10 13.25 3.70 -4.71
N THR A 11 12.08 3.04 -4.72
CA THR A 11 11.89 1.78 -3.98
C THR A 11 11.71 0.54 -4.88
N TYR A 12 11.21 0.67 -6.11
CA TYR A 12 11.03 -0.49 -7.00
C TYR A 12 12.27 -0.71 -7.89
N PRO A 13 12.59 -1.97 -8.24
CA PRO A 13 13.68 -2.28 -9.16
C PRO A 13 13.36 -1.76 -10.57
N GLN A 14 14.06 -0.71 -11.00
CA GLN A 14 13.87 -0.16 -12.34
C GLN A 14 14.43 -1.13 -13.39
N GLY A 15 13.66 -1.40 -14.44
CA GLY A 15 14.08 -2.27 -15.55
C GLY A 15 13.68 -3.74 -15.43
N THR A 16 12.96 -4.15 -14.38
CA THR A 16 12.39 -5.51 -14.28
C THR A 16 10.89 -5.53 -14.62
N ALA A 17 10.35 -6.70 -14.97
CA ALA A 17 8.92 -6.87 -15.22
C ALA A 17 8.09 -6.45 -14.00
N GLU A 18 8.49 -6.88 -12.80
CA GLU A 18 7.85 -6.53 -11.53
C GLU A 18 7.89 -5.03 -11.24
N GLY A 19 9.05 -4.38 -11.45
CA GLY A 19 9.17 -2.94 -11.24
C GLY A 19 8.33 -2.12 -12.23
N ASN A 20 8.10 -2.63 -13.44
CA ASN A 20 7.19 -2.01 -14.39
C ASN A 20 5.72 -2.10 -13.93
N GLU A 21 5.31 -3.21 -13.34
CA GLU A 21 3.97 -3.36 -12.75
C GLU A 21 3.80 -2.41 -11.55
N GLU A 22 4.76 -2.39 -10.64
CA GLU A 22 4.76 -1.51 -9.47
C GLU A 22 4.74 -0.04 -9.89
N CYS A 23 5.50 0.33 -10.92
CA CYS A 23 5.48 1.67 -11.50
C CYS A 23 4.09 2.04 -12.06
N ARG A 24 3.42 1.13 -12.77
CA ARG A 24 2.04 1.35 -13.27
C ARG A 24 1.05 1.49 -12.13
N PHE A 25 1.16 0.67 -11.10
CA PHE A 25 0.35 0.75 -9.89
C PHE A 25 0.50 2.10 -9.19
N PHE A 26 1.73 2.54 -8.91
CA PHE A 26 1.95 3.80 -8.21
C PHE A 26 1.58 5.01 -9.06
N LYS A 27 1.74 4.93 -10.38
CA LYS A 27 1.16 5.91 -11.29
C LYS A 27 -0.36 5.94 -11.12
N ALA A 28 -1.07 4.82 -11.19
CA ALA A 28 -2.52 4.80 -10.97
C ALA A 28 -2.95 5.35 -9.59
N LEU A 29 -2.18 5.07 -8.54
CA LEU A 29 -2.45 5.54 -7.18
C LEU A 29 -2.16 7.03 -6.99
N ALA A 30 -1.10 7.57 -7.60
CA ALA A 30 -0.60 8.92 -7.33
C ALA A 30 -0.86 9.95 -8.47
N ARG A 31 -1.37 9.51 -9.64
CA ARG A 31 -1.55 10.32 -10.86
C ARG A 31 -2.58 11.42 -10.71
N ASN A 32 -3.72 11.15 -10.08
CA ASN A 32 -4.78 12.12 -9.93
C ASN A 32 -4.67 12.85 -8.58
N LYS A 33 -4.42 14.16 -8.62
CA LYS A 33 -4.20 15.00 -7.43
C LYS A 33 -5.46 15.13 -6.56
N ASP A 34 -6.64 15.00 -7.15
CA ASP A 34 -7.94 15.08 -6.46
C ASP A 34 -8.29 13.82 -5.67
N TYR A 35 -7.79 12.65 -6.07
CA TYR A 35 -8.14 11.38 -5.45
C TYR A 35 -7.11 10.98 -4.39
N LYS A 36 -7.38 11.33 -3.14
CA LYS A 36 -6.58 10.90 -1.98
C LYS A 36 -6.67 9.40 -1.71
N TRP A 37 -7.81 8.78 -2.07
CA TRP A 37 -8.15 7.40 -1.82
C TRP A 37 -8.59 6.73 -3.13
N ARG A 38 -8.07 5.53 -3.42
CA ARG A 38 -8.39 4.76 -4.62
C ARG A 38 -8.79 3.34 -4.25
N SER A 39 -9.91 2.86 -4.79
CA SER A 39 -10.35 1.48 -4.62
C SER A 39 -9.47 0.52 -5.42
N VAL A 40 -9.35 -0.73 -4.97
CA VAL A 40 -8.59 -1.80 -5.66
C VAL A 40 -9.06 -1.96 -7.12
N SER A 41 -10.37 -1.93 -7.37
CA SER A 41 -10.94 -2.02 -8.71
C SER A 41 -10.53 -0.87 -9.64
N ALA A 42 -10.42 0.35 -9.10
CA ALA A 42 -9.96 1.51 -9.86
C ALA A 42 -8.47 1.39 -10.20
N LEU A 43 -7.66 0.93 -9.23
CA LEU A 43 -6.23 0.71 -9.41
C LEU A 43 -5.97 -0.40 -10.44
N SER A 44 -6.72 -1.50 -10.40
CA SER A 44 -6.65 -2.58 -11.40
C SER A 44 -6.95 -2.06 -12.80
N LYS A 45 -8.05 -1.33 -12.98
CA LYS A 45 -8.45 -0.78 -14.28
C LYS A 45 -7.41 0.21 -14.85
N GLU A 46 -6.84 1.08 -14.01
CA GLU A 46 -5.89 2.10 -14.49
C GLU A 46 -4.46 1.58 -14.66
N SER A 47 -4.03 0.62 -13.84
CA SER A 47 -2.70 0.02 -13.96
C SER A 47 -2.63 -1.09 -15.00
N GLY A 48 -3.79 -1.64 -15.40
CA GLY A 48 -3.88 -2.82 -16.27
C GLY A 48 -3.44 -4.11 -15.58
N LEU A 49 -3.37 -4.11 -14.25
CA LEU A 49 -3.01 -5.26 -13.44
C LEU A 49 -4.27 -5.98 -12.94
N SER A 50 -4.19 -7.28 -12.75
CA SER A 50 -5.23 -8.07 -12.11
C SER A 50 -5.50 -7.59 -10.68
N LEU A 51 -6.73 -7.75 -10.18
CA LEU A 51 -7.10 -7.40 -8.79
C LEU A 51 -6.15 -8.04 -7.78
N GLN A 52 -5.90 -9.34 -7.93
CA GLN A 52 -4.96 -10.09 -7.10
C GLN A 52 -3.57 -9.45 -7.07
N ARG A 53 -3.05 -9.04 -8.24
CA ARG A 53 -1.73 -8.42 -8.33
C ARG A 53 -1.68 -7.05 -7.65
N VAL A 54 -2.76 -6.28 -7.77
CA VAL A 54 -2.91 -5.00 -7.07
C VAL A 54 -2.90 -5.21 -5.56
N GLU A 55 -3.60 -6.22 -5.05
CA GLU A 55 -3.63 -6.56 -3.62
C GLU A 55 -2.26 -7.02 -3.09
N GLU A 56 -1.53 -7.82 -3.86
CA GLU A 56 -0.15 -8.21 -3.52
C GLU A 56 0.76 -6.98 -3.38
N ILE A 57 0.70 -6.06 -4.36
CA ILE A 57 1.47 -4.82 -4.34
C ILE A 57 1.06 -3.97 -3.13
N LEU A 58 -0.24 -3.83 -2.87
CA LEU A 58 -0.75 -3.10 -1.72
C LEU A 58 -0.23 -3.65 -0.39
N ASN A 59 -0.27 -4.98 -0.20
CA ASN A 59 0.23 -5.61 1.01
C ASN A 59 1.75 -5.40 1.17
N LYS A 60 2.52 -5.61 0.10
CA LYS A 60 3.97 -5.37 0.06
C LYS A 60 4.33 -3.96 0.50
N TYR A 61 3.61 -2.95 -0.01
CA TYR A 61 3.90 -1.54 0.27
C TYR A 61 3.23 -1.01 1.54
N TYR A 62 2.20 -1.68 2.03
CA TYR A 62 1.60 -1.41 3.33
C TYR A 62 2.60 -1.72 4.45
N LYS A 63 3.26 -2.87 4.39
CA LYS A 63 4.36 -3.24 5.31
C LYS A 63 5.55 -2.28 5.28
N LYS A 64 5.73 -1.57 4.16
CA LYS A 64 6.77 -0.55 3.98
C LYS A 64 6.34 0.86 4.39
N ASN A 65 5.14 1.03 4.97
CA ASN A 65 4.56 2.33 5.31
C ASN A 65 4.44 3.29 4.12
N MET A 66 4.25 2.75 2.91
CA MET A 66 4.17 3.55 1.68
C MET A 66 2.73 3.73 1.19
N VAL A 67 1.86 2.77 1.48
CA VAL A 67 0.43 2.85 1.20
C VAL A 67 -0.33 2.55 2.49
N PHE A 68 -1.50 3.17 2.62
CA PHE A 68 -2.32 3.04 3.81
C PHE A 68 -3.78 2.83 3.45
N MET A 69 -4.51 2.06 4.27
CA MET A 69 -5.95 1.89 4.13
C MET A 69 -6.69 3.15 4.59
N ASN A 70 -7.83 3.41 3.96
CA ASN A 70 -8.74 4.46 4.38
C ASN A 70 -9.26 4.16 5.81
N PRO A 71 -9.10 5.08 6.78
CA PRO A 71 -9.57 4.90 8.15
C PRO A 71 -11.10 4.75 8.26
N LYS A 72 -11.86 5.16 7.23
CA LYS A 72 -13.32 5.02 7.17
C LYS A 72 -13.80 3.58 6.96
N GLY A 73 -12.88 2.61 6.80
CA GLY A 73 -13.23 1.21 6.58
C GLY A 73 -13.68 0.89 5.16
N GLU A 74 -13.54 1.84 4.23
CA GLU A 74 -13.74 1.61 2.81
C GLU A 74 -12.51 0.87 2.25
N GLU A 75 -12.71 -0.06 1.30
CA GLU A 75 -11.66 -0.80 0.58
C GLU A 75 -10.88 0.12 -0.38
N GLN A 76 -10.33 1.18 0.16
CA GLN A 76 -9.63 2.23 -0.54
C GLN A 76 -8.25 2.45 0.08
N TRP A 77 -7.31 2.76 -0.79
CA TRP A 77 -5.91 2.88 -0.47
C TRP A 77 -5.38 4.25 -0.86
N GLY A 78 -4.53 4.80 -0.02
CA GLY A 78 -3.90 6.10 -0.21
C GLY A 78 -2.39 5.98 -0.20
N TYR A 79 -1.74 6.75 -1.05
CA TYR A 79 -0.29 6.90 -1.01
C TYR A 79 0.11 7.84 0.12
N TRP A 80 1.18 7.53 0.85
CA TRP A 80 1.61 8.30 2.02
C TRP A 80 1.70 9.80 1.73
N GLU A 81 2.30 10.21 0.61
CA GLU A 81 2.49 11.63 0.24
C GLU A 81 1.16 12.38 -0.04
N ARG A 82 0.05 11.65 -0.24
CA ARG A 82 -1.28 12.23 -0.58
C ARG A 82 -2.25 12.28 0.59
N ILE A 83 -1.98 11.56 1.67
CA ILE A 83 -2.88 11.46 2.81
C ILE A 83 -2.30 12.20 4.02
N PRO A 84 -3.15 12.71 4.93
CA PRO A 84 -2.67 13.44 6.10
C PRO A 84 -1.83 12.54 7.01
N GLN A 85 -0.76 13.09 7.57
CA GLN A 85 0.22 12.38 8.39
C GLN A 85 -0.43 11.67 9.60
N SER A 86 -1.49 12.23 10.17
CA SER A 86 -2.24 11.61 11.28
C SER A 86 -2.77 10.21 10.95
N ILE A 87 -2.95 9.89 9.66
CA ILE A 87 -3.38 8.56 9.21
C ILE A 87 -2.21 7.56 9.20
N TRP A 88 -0.99 8.04 8.97
CA TRP A 88 0.22 7.22 9.05
C TRP A 88 0.39 6.74 10.49
N ASP A 89 0.29 7.63 11.48
CA ASP A 89 0.40 7.29 12.90
C ASP A 89 -0.63 6.24 13.36
N VAL A 90 -1.86 6.31 12.84
CA VAL A 90 -2.93 5.35 13.16
C VAL A 90 -2.69 3.99 12.48
N ASN A 91 -2.25 3.97 11.22
CA ASN A 91 -1.99 2.72 10.51
C ASN A 91 -0.71 2.03 10.97
N SER A 92 0.36 2.76 11.27
CA SER A 92 1.61 2.19 11.83
C SER A 92 1.34 1.45 13.14
N LYS A 93 0.43 1.97 13.99
CA LYS A 93 -0.01 1.28 15.22
C LYS A 93 -0.85 0.04 14.93
N LYS A 94 -1.71 0.06 13.90
CA LYS A 94 -2.52 -1.10 13.48
C LYS A 94 -1.71 -2.19 12.80
N SER A 95 -0.63 -1.86 12.08
CA SER A 95 0.23 -2.84 11.42
C SER A 95 0.95 -3.73 12.42
N ILE A 96 1.41 -3.17 13.55
CA ILE A 96 2.01 -3.95 14.66
C ILE A 96 0.99 -4.92 15.27
N ALA A 97 -0.27 -4.48 15.43
CA ALA A 97 -1.33 -5.32 16.00
C ALA A 97 -1.80 -6.46 15.09
N ARG A 98 -1.64 -6.32 13.75
CA ARG A 98 -1.94 -7.40 12.79
C ARG A 98 -0.80 -8.41 12.69
N ASP A 99 0.45 -7.97 12.84
CA ASP A 99 1.62 -8.86 12.90
C ASP A 99 1.54 -9.80 14.14
N ASP A 100 0.96 -9.33 15.24
CA ASP A 100 0.73 -10.14 16.46
C ASP A 100 -0.38 -11.22 16.30
N GLN A 101 -1.30 -11.04 15.34
CA GLN A 101 -2.34 -12.05 15.08
C GLN A 101 -1.89 -13.11 14.06
N ASP A 102 -1.03 -12.76 13.11
CA ASP A 102 -0.51 -13.70 12.10
C ASP A 102 0.53 -14.65 12.72
N ALA A 103 1.32 -14.17 13.69
CA ALA A 103 2.29 -14.99 14.43
C ALA A 103 1.66 -16.04 15.38
N ARG A 104 0.36 -15.95 15.68
CA ARG A 104 -0.34 -16.91 16.56
C ARG A 104 -0.91 -18.14 15.84
N ILE A 105 -1.01 -18.13 14.51
CA ILE A 105 -1.56 -19.26 13.75
C ILE A 105 -0.48 -20.32 13.42
N GLU A 106 0.81 -19.98 13.52
CA GLU A 106 1.90 -20.93 13.28
C GLU A 106 2.27 -21.80 14.50
N ASN A 107 1.77 -21.50 15.71
CA ASN A 107 2.07 -22.28 16.92
C ASN A 107 0.86 -23.09 17.43
N SER A 108 0.19 -23.82 16.54
CA SER A 108 -0.82 -24.83 16.91
C SER A 108 -0.76 -26.10 16.05
N LYS A 109 0.39 -26.37 15.43
CA LYS A 109 0.74 -27.68 14.86
C LYS A 109 2.15 -28.07 15.30
N SER A 110 2.30 -28.53 16.53
CA SER A 110 3.38 -29.41 16.97
C SER A 110 2.85 -30.30 18.07
#